data_AF-A0A0F4ZAH7-F1
#
_entry.id   AF-A0A0F4ZAH7-F1
#
_cell.length_a   1.000
_cell.length_b   1.000
_cell.length_c   1.000
_cell.angle_alpha   90.00
_cell.angle_beta   90.00
_cell.angle_gamma   90.00
#
_symmetry.space_group_name_H-M   'P 1'
#
loop_
_entity.id
_entity.type
_entity.pdbx_description
1 polymer ?
#
loop_
_entity_poly.entity_id
_entity_poly.type
_entity_poly.pdbx_seq_one_letter_code
_entity_poly.pdbx_strand_id
1 'polypeptide(L)'
;MHFSAVLSFAVAVMAVVEPNNAGAKNVGSGNGSQFITGGCVSNADCVSACCANNGEGKGVCSAEAAALQNGKEGCGFVDPNSQATIAAAQEQSRKQGF
;
A
#
# COMPACT_ATOMS: atom_id res chain seq x y z
N MET A 1 -6.39 -26.65 -43.63
CA MET A 1 -7.14 -26.04 -42.52
C MET A 1 -6.12 -25.34 -41.64
N HIS A 2 -5.97 -24.02 -41.78
CA HIS A 2 -5.05 -23.21 -40.99
C HIS A 2 -5.83 -22.59 -39.84
N PHE A 3 -5.56 -23.03 -38.61
CA PHE A 3 -6.07 -22.38 -37.40
C PHE A 3 -5.05 -21.32 -36.98
N SER A 4 -5.22 -20.08 -37.44
CA SER A 4 -4.47 -18.93 -36.95
C SER A 4 -4.95 -18.60 -35.54
N ALA A 5 -4.19 -19.03 -34.52
CA ALA A 5 -4.41 -18.60 -33.14
C ALA A 5 -3.85 -17.18 -32.97
N VAL A 6 -4.74 -16.18 -33.04
CA VAL A 6 -4.42 -14.81 -32.63
C VAL A 6 -4.64 -14.74 -31.12
N LEU A 7 -3.57 -14.90 -30.35
CA LEU A 7 -3.59 -14.75 -28.90
C LEU A 7 -3.39 -13.26 -28.56
N SER A 8 -4.48 -12.57 -28.21
CA SER A 8 -4.45 -11.18 -27.75
C SER A 8 -3.76 -11.08 -26.38
N PHE A 9 -2.61 -10.40 -26.32
CA PHE A 9 -1.99 -9.96 -25.08
C PHE A 9 -2.52 -8.55 -24.76
N ALA A 10 -3.60 -8.45 -23.99
CA ALA A 10 -4.07 -7.21 -23.40
C ALA A 10 -3.75 -7.24 -21.89
N VAL A 11 -2.52 -6.87 -21.52
CA VAL A 11 -2.15 -6.66 -20.11
C VAL A 11 -2.54 -5.23 -19.76
N ALA A 12 -3.69 -5.07 -19.11
CA ALA A 12 -4.06 -3.79 -18.50
C ALA A 12 -3.27 -3.65 -17.19
N VAL A 13 -2.23 -2.81 -17.19
CA VAL A 13 -1.52 -2.43 -15.96
C VAL A 13 -2.40 -1.46 -15.18
N MET A 14 -2.99 -1.92 -14.08
CA MET A 14 -3.64 -1.02 -13.13
C MET A 14 -2.55 -0.31 -12.34
N ALA A 15 -2.43 1.01 -12.50
CA ALA A 15 -1.45 1.83 -11.79
C ALA A 15 -1.92 2.10 -10.35
N VAL A 16 -2.10 1.03 -9.56
CA VAL A 16 -2.50 1.15 -8.15
C VAL A 16 -1.30 1.61 -7.32
N VAL A 17 -1.55 2.48 -6.33
CA VAL A 17 -0.50 2.90 -5.40
C VAL A 17 -0.20 1.76 -4.44
N GLU A 18 0.92 1.08 -4.66
CA GLU A 18 1.44 0.11 -3.69
C GLU A 18 2.28 0.80 -2.58
N PRO A 19 2.27 0.25 -1.36
CA PRO A 19 3.16 0.70 -0.30
C PRO A 19 4.64 0.62 -0.69
N ASN A 20 5.39 1.69 -0.44
CA ASN A 20 6.84 1.71 -0.57
C ASN A 20 7.50 0.87 0.55
N ASN A 21 8.38 -0.04 0.14
CA ASN A 21 9.05 -0.97 1.03
C ASN A 21 10.07 -0.31 1.99
N ALA A 22 10.61 0.87 1.71
CA ALA A 22 11.65 1.51 2.54
C ALA A 22 11.20 1.78 4.00
N GLY A 23 9.89 1.95 4.21
CA GLY A 23 9.27 2.14 5.53
C GLY A 23 8.77 0.85 6.18
N ALA A 24 9.09 -0.34 5.67
CA ALA A 24 8.44 -1.57 6.12
C ALA A 24 8.62 -1.84 7.63
N LYS A 25 9.79 -1.53 8.20
CA LYS A 25 10.07 -1.67 9.64
C LYS A 25 9.15 -0.87 10.58
N ASN A 26 8.47 0.15 10.05
CA ASN A 26 7.69 1.11 10.82
C ASN A 26 6.17 0.91 10.64
N VAL A 27 5.74 -0.04 9.80
CA VAL A 27 4.32 -0.37 9.60
C VAL A 27 3.73 -0.91 10.91
N GLY A 28 2.60 -0.35 11.35
CA GLY A 28 1.95 -0.72 12.62
C GLY A 28 2.61 -0.18 13.89
N SER A 29 3.60 0.71 13.77
CA SER A 29 4.26 1.33 14.93
C SER A 29 3.38 2.35 15.66
N GLY A 30 2.35 2.89 15.01
CA GLY A 30 1.39 3.82 15.62
C GLY A 30 1.99 5.13 16.15
N ASN A 31 3.20 5.49 15.73
CA ASN A 31 3.96 6.63 16.24
C ASN A 31 4.25 7.71 15.19
N GLY A 32 3.55 7.68 14.05
CA GLY A 32 3.68 8.65 12.97
C GLY A 32 5.01 8.56 12.20
N SER A 33 5.73 7.45 12.28
CA SER A 33 7.05 7.29 11.64
C SER A 33 7.01 6.95 10.14
N GLN A 34 5.83 6.70 9.58
CA GLN A 34 5.67 6.45 8.14
C GLN A 34 5.51 7.74 7.35
N PHE A 35 6.24 7.84 6.25
CA PHE A 35 6.12 8.94 5.28
C PHE A 35 5.13 8.61 4.18
N ILE A 36 4.79 9.61 3.36
CA ILE A 36 3.94 9.44 2.17
C ILE A 36 4.46 8.29 1.31
N THR A 37 3.54 7.49 0.78
CA THR A 37 3.74 6.20 0.09
C THR A 37 4.16 5.02 0.98
N GLY A 38 4.54 5.23 2.25
CA GLY A 38 4.79 4.13 3.18
C GLY A 38 3.52 3.31 3.46
N GLY A 39 3.69 2.04 3.80
CA GLY A 39 2.57 1.19 4.24
C GLY A 39 2.02 1.61 5.59
N CYS A 40 0.72 1.42 5.82
CA CYS A 40 0.09 1.72 7.10
C CYS A 40 -1.06 0.76 7.38
N VAL A 41 -1.34 0.53 8.67
CA VAL A 41 -2.53 -0.19 9.13
C VAL A 41 -3.56 0.75 9.77
N SER A 42 -3.16 1.97 10.10
CA SER A 42 -4.03 3.04 10.60
C SER A 42 -3.40 4.42 10.37
N ASN A 43 -4.19 5.49 10.56
CA ASN A 43 -3.68 6.86 10.51
C ASN A 43 -2.52 7.11 11.48
N ALA A 44 -2.45 6.38 12.60
CA ALA A 44 -1.41 6.55 13.61
C ALA A 44 -0.01 6.16 13.10
N ASP A 45 0.09 5.38 12.03
CA ASP A 45 1.38 5.04 11.43
C ASP A 45 1.98 6.21 10.66
N CYS A 46 1.13 7.07 10.07
CA CYS A 46 1.54 8.08 9.10
C CYS A 46 1.85 9.43 9.76
N VAL A 47 2.98 10.04 9.41
CA VAL A 47 3.32 11.43 9.79
C VAL A 47 2.26 12.43 9.29
N SER A 48 1.62 12.11 8.16
CA SER A 48 0.55 12.91 7.58
C SER A 48 -0.82 12.70 8.24
N ALA A 49 -0.92 11.83 9.26
CA ALA A 49 -2.16 11.40 9.89
C ALA A 49 -3.22 10.82 8.91
N CYS A 50 -2.80 10.46 7.69
CA CYS A 50 -3.69 9.93 6.66
C CYS A 50 -3.14 8.62 6.10
N CYS A 51 -3.71 7.51 6.58
CA CYS A 51 -3.61 6.20 5.97
C CYS A 51 -4.78 6.03 5.00
N ALA A 52 -4.49 5.94 3.70
CA ALA A 52 -5.51 5.82 2.67
C ALA A 52 -5.59 4.39 2.13
N ASN A 53 -6.81 3.88 1.90
CA ASN A 53 -6.99 2.63 1.16
C ASN A 53 -6.55 2.86 -0.28
N ASN A 54 -5.71 2.00 -0.83
CA ASN A 54 -5.24 2.09 -2.21
C ASN A 54 -6.25 1.58 -3.26
N GLY A 55 -7.44 1.12 -2.83
CA GLY A 55 -8.46 0.52 -3.70
C GLY A 55 -8.38 -1.01 -3.77
N GLU A 56 -7.39 -1.62 -3.12
CA GLU A 56 -7.18 -3.07 -3.04
C GLU A 56 -7.18 -3.58 -1.59
N GLY A 57 -7.64 -2.76 -0.64
CA GLY A 57 -7.68 -3.11 0.78
C GLY A 57 -6.30 -3.05 1.45
N LYS A 58 -5.35 -2.29 0.88
CA LYS A 58 -4.05 -2.01 1.51
C LYS A 58 -3.96 -0.54 1.88
N GLY A 59 -3.39 -0.26 3.05
CA GLY A 59 -3.14 1.10 3.52
C GLY A 59 -1.84 1.68 2.97
N VAL A 60 -1.93 2.89 2.44
CA VAL A 60 -0.78 3.70 2.03
C VAL A 60 -0.86 5.10 2.64
N CYS A 61 0.21 5.54 3.30
CA CYS A 61 0.29 6.90 3.82
C CYS A 61 0.18 7.90 2.67
N SER A 62 -0.74 8.85 2.80
CA SER A 62 -1.05 9.84 1.77
C SER A 62 -1.06 11.24 2.36
N ALA A 63 -0.79 12.26 1.54
CA ALA A 63 -1.20 13.61 1.88
C ALA A 63 -2.73 13.66 1.82
N GLU A 64 -3.37 14.45 2.68
CA GLU A 64 -4.83 14.60 2.71
C GLU A 64 -5.38 15.03 1.34
N ALA A 65 -4.72 16.00 0.70
CA ALA A 65 -5.09 16.48 -0.63
C ALA A 65 -5.00 15.41 -1.74
N ALA A 66 -4.24 14.34 -1.52
CA ALA A 66 -4.04 13.25 -2.47
C ALA A 66 -4.79 11.97 -2.07
N ALA A 67 -5.58 11.98 -0.99
CA ALA A 67 -6.19 10.77 -0.43
C ALA A 67 -7.25 10.12 -1.33
N LEU A 68 -7.76 10.84 -2.34
CA LEU A 68 -8.72 10.34 -3.34
C LEU A 68 -8.11 10.22 -4.75
N GLN A 69 -6.81 10.44 -4.89
CA GLN A 69 -6.12 10.42 -6.16
C GLN A 69 -5.57 9.02 -6.45
N ASN A 70 -5.43 8.68 -7.73
CA ASN A 70 -4.73 7.47 -8.18
C ASN A 70 -5.30 6.16 -7.59
N GLY A 71 -6.63 6.06 -7.53
CA GLY A 71 -7.35 4.86 -7.07
C GLY A 71 -7.53 4.79 -5.55
N LYS A 72 -7.04 5.77 -4.78
CA LYS A 72 -7.24 5.80 -3.34
C LYS A 72 -8.67 6.17 -2.96
N GLU A 73 -9.13 5.67 -1.82
CA GLU A 73 -10.52 5.81 -1.37
C GLU A 73 -10.70 6.73 -0.14
N GLY A 74 -9.69 7.54 0.18
CA GLY A 74 -9.71 8.49 1.29
C GLY A 74 -8.90 8.05 2.51
N CYS A 75 -8.66 8.98 3.44
CA CYS A 75 -7.95 8.74 4.70
C CYS A 75 -8.82 7.98 5.71
N GLY A 76 -8.19 7.44 6.76
CA GLY A 76 -8.92 6.73 7.83
C GLY A 76 -9.07 5.24 7.56
N PHE A 77 -8.28 4.68 6.64
CA PHE A 77 -8.19 3.24 6.49
C PHE A 77 -7.69 2.60 7.78
N VAL A 78 -8.45 1.61 8.27
CA VAL A 78 -8.07 0.74 9.38
C VAL A 78 -8.02 -0.67 8.80
N ASP A 79 -6.83 -1.25 8.79
CA ASP A 79 -6.61 -2.56 8.17
C ASP A 79 -7.28 -3.68 8.98
N PRO A 80 -8.31 -4.37 8.43
CA PRO A 80 -8.96 -5.49 9.13
C PRO A 80 -8.01 -6.67 9.37
N ASN A 81 -6.89 -6.74 8.63
CA ASN A 81 -5.87 -7.77 8.72
C ASN A 81 -4.52 -7.22 9.21
N SER A 82 -4.55 -6.15 10.02
CA SER A 82 -3.35 -5.43 10.49
C SER A 82 -2.21 -6.32 10.98
N GLN A 83 -2.50 -7.38 11.75
CA GLN A 83 -1.47 -8.34 12.22
C GLN A 83 -0.71 -9.01 11.07
N ALA A 84 -1.41 -9.45 10.03
CA ALA A 84 -0.79 -10.09 8.86
C ALA A 84 0.02 -9.07 8.04
N THR A 85 -0.49 -7.85 7.90
CA THR A 85 0.21 -6.76 7.20
C THR A 85 1.50 -6.37 7.92
N ILE A 86 1.47 -6.27 9.25
CA ILE A 86 2.67 -6.00 10.07
C ILE A 86 3.68 -7.13 9.93
N ALA A 87 3.26 -8.40 10.00
CA ALA A 87 4.15 -9.54 9.83
C ALA A 87 4.81 -9.56 8.43
N ALA A 88 4.03 -9.27 7.38
CA ALA A 88 4.56 -9.14 6.02
C ALA A 88 5.58 -7.99 5.91
N ALA A 89 5.31 -6.85 6.54
CA ALA A 89 6.22 -5.71 6.54
C ALA A 89 7.52 -6.00 7.32
N GLN A 90 7.45 -6.71 8.45
CA GLN A 90 8.64 -7.18 9.18
C GLN A 90 9.49 -8.12 8.32
N GLU A 91 8.86 -9.04 7.59
CA GLU A 91 9.56 -9.90 6.64
C GLU A 91 10.22 -9.10 5.51
N GLN A 92 9.57 -8.04 5.00
CA GLN A 92 10.22 -7.14 4.03
C GLN A 92 11.40 -6.38 4.65
N SER A 93 11.29 -5.94 5.90
CA SER A 93 12.38 -5.30 6.65
C SER A 93 13.59 -6.23 6.76
N ARG A 94 13.37 -7.50 7.10
CA ARG A 94 14.41 -8.53 7.17
C ARG A 94 15.12 -8.71 5.83
N LYS A 95 14.37 -8.73 4.71
CA LYS A 95 14.94 -8.81 3.35
C LYS A 95 15.80 -7.58 3.00
N GLN A 96 15.53 -6.44 3.63
CA GLN A 96 16.32 -5.22 3.45
C GLN A 96 17.57 -5.17 4.35
N GLY A 97 17.78 -6.17 5.22
CA GLY A 97 18.92 -6.24 6.12
C GLY A 97 18.75 -5.45 7.42
N PHE A 98 17.51 -5.15 7.80
CA PHE A 98 17.15 -4.58 9.11
C PHE A 98 16.62 -5.66 10.05
#